data_AF-A0A832P751-F1
#
_entry.id   AF-A0A832P751-F1
#
_cell.length_a   1.000
_cell.length_b   1.000
_cell.length_c   1.000
_cell.angle_alpha   90.00
_cell.angle_beta   90.00
_cell.angle_gamma   90.00
#
_symmetry.space_group_name_H-M   'P 1'
#
loop_
_entity.id
_entity.type
_entity.pdbx_description
1 polymer ?
#
loop_
_entity_poly.entity_id
_entity_poly.type
_entity_poly.pdbx_seq_one_letter_code
_entity_poly.pdbx_strand_id
1 'polypeptide(L)'
;MIKVVTLQHIYGKNRDRMAGLLKTLVENELKNLEVKVEISIIPENWAEYTLEGEDEEVSANLLASRYGTPAKKAEAGKVYIGFLQAFGEDAILADIGMPVQIEAKELKALGSGKPKQLALRFGLIPHLPVEVEIIEANKIVKARFTKRQLDTWWSWKKAATDRVTINGVTRSEIKRAIKKTGHGRDIYEIERLGLLEHAIVCREKTDGPGIVAEIGPYLKSEMGVVIGDGR
;
A
#
# COMPACT_ATOMS: atom_id res chain seq x y z
N MET A 1 26.16 8.54 -10.02
CA MET A 1 24.76 9.00 -9.98
C MET A 1 23.88 7.92 -10.60
N ILE A 2 22.88 7.43 -9.85
CA ILE A 2 21.93 6.40 -10.29
C ILE A 2 20.50 6.92 -10.19
N LYS A 3 19.64 6.50 -11.13
CA LYS A 3 18.19 6.76 -11.09
C LYS A 3 17.43 5.47 -10.88
N VAL A 4 16.46 5.49 -9.95
CA VAL A 4 15.57 4.37 -9.69
C VAL A 4 14.12 4.84 -9.69
N VAL A 5 13.29 4.21 -10.50
CA VAL A 5 11.84 4.44 -10.51
C VAL A 5 11.19 3.38 -9.63
N THR A 6 10.42 3.81 -8.63
CA THR A 6 9.69 2.89 -7.75
C THR A 6 8.20 2.84 -8.08
N LEU A 7 7.50 1.78 -7.69
CA LEU A 7 6.06 1.63 -7.86
C LEU A 7 5.21 2.51 -6.92
N GLN A 8 5.79 3.50 -6.27
CA GLN A 8 5.04 4.42 -5.43
C GLN A 8 4.28 5.39 -6.31
N HIS A 9 2.97 5.19 -6.40
CA HIS A 9 2.10 6.04 -7.20
C HIS A 9 1.96 7.42 -6.53
N ILE A 10 2.15 8.49 -7.30
CA ILE A 10 1.83 9.85 -6.86
C ILE A 10 0.36 10.12 -7.20
N TYR A 11 -0.52 9.95 -6.22
CA TYR A 11 -1.97 10.17 -6.37
C TYR A 11 -2.46 11.45 -5.67
N GLY A 12 -3.68 11.86 -6.03
CA GLY A 12 -4.36 13.01 -5.45
C GLY A 12 -3.99 14.36 -6.05
N LYS A 13 -4.62 15.42 -5.52
CA LYS A 13 -4.53 16.78 -6.06
C LYS A 13 -3.24 17.54 -5.72
N ASN A 14 -2.44 17.06 -4.78
CA ASN A 14 -1.25 17.76 -4.30
C ASN A 14 0.02 16.90 -4.48
N ARG A 15 0.45 16.84 -5.75
CA ARG A 15 1.56 16.00 -6.21
C ARG A 15 2.89 16.40 -5.59
N ASP A 16 3.16 17.70 -5.51
CA ASP A 16 4.43 18.23 -4.98
C ASP A 16 4.55 17.93 -3.48
N ARG A 17 3.46 18.05 -2.72
CA ARG A 17 3.43 17.61 -1.32
C ARG A 17 3.76 16.13 -1.21
N MET A 18 3.14 15.30 -2.05
CA MET A 18 3.34 13.85 -2.00
C MET A 18 4.80 13.49 -2.30
N ALA A 19 5.38 14.07 -3.36
CA ALA A 19 6.78 13.90 -3.69
C ALA A 19 7.70 14.35 -2.55
N GLY A 20 7.42 15.51 -1.94
CA GLY A 20 8.16 15.97 -0.77
C GLY A 20 8.11 15.00 0.41
N LEU A 21 6.93 14.44 0.72
CA LEU A 21 6.78 13.44 1.78
C LEU A 21 7.55 12.15 1.46
N LEU A 22 7.46 11.66 0.23
CA LEU A 22 8.18 10.47 -0.22
C LEU A 22 9.69 10.68 -0.13
N LYS A 23 10.21 11.83 -0.59
CA LYS A 23 11.63 12.21 -0.46
C LYS A 23 12.08 12.13 0.99
N THR A 24 11.39 12.83 1.90
CA THR A 24 11.74 12.82 3.33
C THR A 24 11.70 11.42 3.93
N LEU A 25 10.75 10.58 3.53
CA LEU A 25 10.67 9.21 4.03
C LEU A 25 11.83 8.33 3.53
N VAL A 26 12.22 8.48 2.26
CA VAL A 26 13.38 7.78 1.69
C VAL A 26 14.68 8.28 2.30
N GLU A 27 14.86 9.59 2.46
CA GLU A 27 16.03 10.16 3.15
C GLU A 27 16.18 9.59 4.57
N ASN A 28 15.07 9.47 5.31
CA ASN A 28 15.09 8.87 6.65
C ASN A 28 15.43 7.37 6.64
N GLU A 29 15.07 6.66 5.58
CA GLU A 29 15.35 5.24 5.44
C GLU A 29 16.81 4.99 5.06
N LEU A 30 17.38 5.86 4.22
CA LEU A 30 18.77 5.83 3.76
C LEU A 30 19.71 6.63 4.67
N LYS A 31 19.25 7.12 5.83
CA LYS A 31 20.00 8.03 6.71
C LYS A 31 21.36 7.52 7.20
N ASN A 32 21.60 6.21 7.12
CA ASN A 32 22.85 5.56 7.53
C ASN A 32 23.75 5.23 6.33
N LEU A 33 23.38 5.69 5.13
CA LEU A 33 24.12 5.50 3.88
C LEU A 33 24.60 6.86 3.39
N GLU A 34 25.77 6.91 2.77
CA GLU A 34 26.37 8.10 2.19
C GLU A 34 25.77 8.34 0.80
N VAL A 35 24.55 8.87 0.77
CA VAL A 35 23.81 9.15 -0.46
C VAL A 35 22.95 10.39 -0.32
N LYS A 36 23.02 11.26 -1.33
CA LYS A 36 22.07 12.36 -1.53
C LYS A 36 20.89 11.87 -2.35
N VAL A 37 19.67 12.23 -1.93
CA VAL A 37 18.42 11.84 -2.58
C VAL A 37 17.73 13.07 -3.16
N GLU A 38 17.42 13.02 -4.44
CA GLU A 38 16.45 13.92 -5.09
C GLU A 38 15.27 13.10 -5.61
N ILE A 39 14.09 13.71 -5.66
CA ILE A 39 12.88 13.08 -6.19
C ILE A 39 12.35 13.88 -7.39
N SER A 40 11.91 13.16 -8.41
CA SER A 40 11.11 13.69 -9.50
C SER A 40 9.88 12.80 -9.73
N ILE A 41 8.90 13.31 -10.46
CA ILE A 41 7.71 12.55 -10.85
C ILE A 41 7.75 12.36 -12.35
N ILE A 42 7.75 11.12 -12.81
CA ILE A 42 7.75 10.82 -14.24
C ILE A 42 6.31 10.92 -14.82
N PRO A 43 6.13 10.99 -16.15
CA PRO A 43 4.82 11.17 -16.78
C PRO A 43 3.75 10.16 -16.35
N GLU A 44 4.17 8.93 -16.03
CA GLU A 44 3.32 7.84 -15.55
C GLU A 44 2.94 7.97 -14.07
N ASN A 45 3.29 9.07 -13.41
CA ASN A 45 3.03 9.38 -11.99
C ASN A 45 3.79 8.52 -10.99
N TRP A 46 4.89 7.89 -11.40
CA TRP A 46 5.78 7.18 -10.49
C TRP A 46 6.83 8.11 -9.90
N ALA A 47 7.28 7.80 -8.69
CA ALA A 47 8.43 8.45 -8.08
C ALA A 47 9.73 7.93 -8.70
N GLU A 48 10.52 8.84 -9.27
CA GLU A 48 11.91 8.61 -9.66
C GLU A 48 12.82 9.24 -8.61
N TYR A 49 13.72 8.44 -8.03
CA TYR A 49 14.76 8.91 -7.13
C TYR A 49 16.07 9.01 -7.88
N THR A 50 16.69 10.19 -7.85
CA THR A 50 18.08 10.38 -8.27
C THR A 50 18.96 10.30 -7.04
N LEU A 51 19.89 9.35 -7.06
CA LEU A 51 20.78 9.00 -5.96
C LEU A 51 22.21 9.34 -6.37
N GLU A 52 22.94 10.03 -5.51
CA GLU A 52 24.32 10.45 -5.75
C GLU A 52 25.13 10.34 -4.47
N GLY A 53 26.19 9.53 -4.49
CA GLY A 53 27.07 9.31 -3.34
C GLY A 53 27.78 7.96 -3.41
N GLU A 54 28.52 7.61 -2.36
CA GLU A 54 29.27 6.35 -2.29
C GLU A 54 28.34 5.12 -2.25
N ASP A 55 27.16 5.26 -1.64
CA ASP A 55 26.20 4.18 -1.44
C ASP A 55 25.04 4.16 -2.46
N GLU A 56 25.20 4.80 -3.62
CA GLU A 56 24.11 4.97 -4.59
C GLU A 56 23.54 3.65 -5.15
N GLU A 57 24.40 2.65 -5.40
CA GLU A 57 23.98 1.33 -5.90
C GLU A 57 23.19 0.55 -4.86
N VAL A 58 23.70 0.48 -3.62
CA VAL A 58 23.05 -0.22 -2.51
C VAL A 58 21.70 0.44 -2.20
N SER A 59 21.66 1.78 -2.22
CA SER A 59 20.45 2.56 -2.03
C SER A 59 19.41 2.28 -3.12
N ALA A 60 19.83 2.25 -4.40
CA ALA A 60 18.94 1.94 -5.51
C ALA A 60 18.35 0.53 -5.39
N ASN A 61 19.18 -0.47 -5.06
CA ASN A 61 18.76 -1.85 -4.87
C ASN A 61 17.81 -2.02 -3.68
N LEU A 62 18.06 -1.29 -2.58
CA LEU A 62 17.17 -1.29 -1.42
C LEU A 62 15.78 -0.74 -1.78
N LEU A 63 15.71 0.40 -2.49
CA LEU A 63 14.45 0.99 -2.91
C LEU A 63 13.70 0.08 -3.90
N ALA A 64 14.39 -0.46 -4.91
CA ALA A 64 13.81 -1.36 -5.89
C ALA A 64 13.27 -2.65 -5.25
N SER A 65 14.00 -3.25 -4.31
CA SER A 65 13.57 -4.48 -3.63
C SER A 65 12.41 -4.26 -2.67
N ARG A 66 12.38 -3.13 -1.95
CA ARG A 66 11.35 -2.86 -0.95
C ARG A 66 10.06 -2.31 -1.54
N TYR A 67 10.16 -1.43 -2.53
CA TYR A 67 9.02 -0.71 -3.09
C TYR A 67 8.64 -1.17 -4.49
N GLY A 68 9.42 -2.08 -5.08
CA GLY A 68 9.22 -2.55 -6.45
C GLY A 68 9.58 -1.49 -7.48
N THR A 69 9.75 -1.94 -8.72
CA THR A 69 9.99 -1.09 -9.89
C THR A 69 8.91 -1.36 -10.94
N PRO A 70 8.41 -0.34 -11.66
CA PRO A 70 7.41 -0.54 -12.71
C PRO A 70 7.85 -1.59 -13.73
N ALA A 71 7.04 -2.64 -13.87
CA ALA A 71 7.26 -3.70 -14.82
C ALA A 71 7.08 -3.17 -16.24
N LYS A 72 8.09 -3.39 -17.10
CA LYS A 72 8.00 -3.06 -18.53
C LYS A 72 7.26 -4.14 -19.33
N LYS A 73 7.23 -5.36 -18.81
CA LYS A 73 6.54 -6.52 -19.38
C LYS A 73 6.08 -7.44 -18.25
N ALA A 74 4.85 -7.94 -18.36
CA ALA A 74 4.37 -9.01 -17.51
C ALA A 74 4.81 -10.38 -18.05
N GLU A 75 5.15 -11.30 -17.16
CA GLU A 75 5.55 -12.67 -17.51
C GLU A 75 4.75 -13.66 -16.66
N ALA A 76 4.12 -14.64 -17.30
CA ALA A 76 3.34 -15.65 -16.61
C ALA A 76 4.21 -16.44 -15.61
N GLY A 77 3.66 -16.72 -14.43
CA GLY A 77 4.35 -17.37 -13.31
C GLY A 77 5.28 -16.47 -12.50
N LYS A 78 5.53 -15.22 -12.94
CA LYS A 78 6.32 -14.27 -12.15
C LYS A 78 5.46 -13.51 -11.15
N VAL A 79 6.08 -13.18 -10.02
CA VAL A 79 5.50 -12.41 -8.93
C VAL A 79 5.98 -10.97 -9.02
N TYR A 80 5.05 -10.03 -8.83
CA TYR A 80 5.31 -8.60 -8.83
C TYR A 80 4.69 -7.95 -7.59
N ILE A 81 5.34 -6.90 -7.10
CA ILE A 81 4.68 -5.91 -6.25
C ILE A 81 3.81 -5.05 -7.16
N GLY A 82 2.61 -4.69 -6.69
CA GLY A 82 1.73 -3.76 -7.36
C GLY A 82 0.87 -3.00 -6.35
N PHE A 83 0.03 -2.11 -6.86
CA PHE A 83 -0.85 -1.28 -6.06
C PHE A 83 -2.29 -1.42 -6.52
N LEU A 84 -3.22 -1.61 -5.58
CA LEU A 84 -4.65 -1.67 -5.91
C LEU A 84 -5.10 -0.34 -6.55
N GLN A 85 -5.92 -0.40 -7.59
CA GLN A 85 -6.40 0.79 -8.31
C GLN A 85 -7.91 0.93 -8.21
N ALA A 86 -8.65 -0.15 -8.46
CA ALA A 86 -10.10 -0.10 -8.48
C ALA A 86 -10.74 -1.45 -8.13
N PHE A 87 -11.97 -1.38 -7.65
CA PHE A 87 -12.77 -2.54 -7.25
C PHE A 87 -14.03 -2.59 -8.10
N GLY A 88 -13.96 -3.33 -9.20
CA GLY A 88 -15.07 -3.52 -10.13
C GLY A 88 -16.07 -4.60 -9.66
N GLU A 89 -17.08 -4.83 -10.50
CA GLU A 89 -18.08 -5.88 -10.28
C GLU A 89 -17.53 -7.29 -10.56
N ASP A 90 -16.57 -7.42 -11.49
CA ASP A 90 -16.04 -8.72 -11.94
C ASP A 90 -14.54 -8.92 -11.68
N ALA A 91 -13.81 -7.85 -11.37
CA ALA A 91 -12.39 -7.90 -11.06
C ALA A 91 -11.93 -6.81 -10.08
N ILE A 92 -10.84 -7.07 -9.38
CA ILE A 92 -10.00 -6.04 -8.76
C ILE A 92 -8.92 -5.65 -9.77
N LEU A 93 -8.68 -4.36 -9.95
CA LEU A 93 -7.58 -3.84 -10.76
C LEU A 93 -6.40 -3.50 -9.86
N ALA A 94 -5.21 -3.90 -10.28
CA ALA A 94 -3.96 -3.46 -9.68
C ALA A 94 -3.00 -2.93 -10.75
N ASP A 95 -1.97 -2.22 -10.33
CA ASP A 95 -0.94 -1.67 -11.20
C ASP A 95 0.44 -2.13 -10.75
N ILE A 96 1.15 -2.84 -11.62
CA ILE A 96 2.53 -3.30 -11.41
C ILE A 96 3.54 -2.46 -12.22
N GLY A 97 3.15 -1.28 -12.69
CA GLY A 97 3.77 -0.54 -13.79
C GLY A 97 2.99 -0.68 -15.10
N MET A 98 1.98 -1.55 -15.09
CA MET A 98 0.94 -1.72 -16.08
C MET A 98 -0.31 -2.29 -15.40
N PRO A 99 -1.51 -2.06 -15.95
CA PRO A 99 -2.74 -2.56 -15.37
C PRO A 99 -2.81 -4.10 -15.43
N VAL A 100 -3.18 -4.71 -14.30
CA VAL A 100 -3.45 -6.15 -14.18
C VAL A 100 -4.82 -6.38 -13.56
N GLN A 101 -5.48 -7.45 -13.99
CA GLN A 101 -6.82 -7.82 -13.53
C GLN A 101 -6.77 -9.07 -12.66
N ILE A 102 -7.34 -8.98 -11.45
CA ILE A 102 -7.62 -10.12 -10.58
C ILE A 102 -9.11 -10.42 -10.68
N GLU A 103 -9.46 -11.36 -11.56
CA GLU A 103 -10.85 -11.76 -11.84
C GLU A 103 -11.50 -12.41 -10.61
N ALA A 104 -12.83 -12.31 -10.50
CA ALA A 104 -13.60 -12.86 -9.37
C ALA A 104 -13.32 -14.33 -9.06
N LYS A 105 -13.00 -15.14 -10.09
CA LYS A 105 -12.65 -16.56 -9.91
C LYS A 105 -11.36 -16.76 -9.07
N GLU A 106 -10.42 -15.84 -9.18
CA GLU A 106 -9.15 -15.85 -8.43
C GLU A 106 -9.32 -15.32 -7.00
N LEU A 107 -10.44 -14.64 -6.72
CA LEU A 107 -10.75 -14.09 -5.40
C LEU A 107 -11.49 -15.07 -4.49
N LYS A 108 -11.81 -16.28 -4.97
CA LYS A 108 -12.52 -17.31 -4.18
C LYS A 108 -11.82 -17.64 -2.86
N ALA A 109 -10.50 -17.48 -2.79
CA ALA A 109 -9.73 -17.66 -1.56
C ALA A 109 -10.06 -16.63 -0.45
N LEU A 110 -10.70 -15.52 -0.78
CA LEU A 110 -11.22 -14.52 0.15
C LEU A 110 -12.68 -14.81 0.56
N GLY A 111 -13.25 -15.92 0.09
CA GLY A 111 -14.63 -16.32 0.36
C GLY A 111 -15.61 -15.90 -0.73
N SER A 112 -16.90 -15.93 -0.40
CA SER A 112 -17.98 -15.61 -1.33
C SER A 112 -18.29 -14.11 -1.39
N GLY A 113 -18.69 -13.66 -2.58
CA GLY A 113 -19.10 -12.28 -2.85
C GLY A 113 -18.48 -11.72 -4.12
N LYS A 114 -18.94 -10.53 -4.50
CA LYS A 114 -18.32 -9.76 -5.59
C LYS A 114 -16.99 -9.17 -5.15
N PRO A 115 -16.03 -8.92 -6.07
CA PRO A 115 -14.74 -8.29 -5.79
C PRO A 115 -14.83 -7.06 -4.88
N LYS A 116 -15.75 -6.13 -5.16
CA LYS A 116 -15.97 -4.94 -4.33
C LYS A 116 -16.42 -5.24 -2.89
N GLN A 117 -17.23 -6.28 -2.69
CA GLN A 117 -17.66 -6.71 -1.36
C GLN A 117 -16.51 -7.39 -0.60
N LEU A 118 -15.71 -8.19 -1.30
CA LEU A 118 -14.51 -8.81 -0.75
C LEU A 118 -13.49 -7.74 -0.34
N ALA A 119 -13.26 -6.73 -1.18
CA ALA A 119 -12.41 -5.59 -0.86
C ALA A 119 -12.85 -4.91 0.44
N LEU A 120 -14.13 -4.57 0.58
CA LEU A 120 -14.66 -3.98 1.80
C LEU A 120 -14.44 -4.87 3.04
N ARG A 121 -14.71 -6.17 2.92
CA ARG A 121 -14.58 -7.13 4.03
C ARG A 121 -13.14 -7.27 4.54
N PHE A 122 -12.17 -7.14 3.64
CA PHE A 122 -10.75 -7.22 3.95
C PHE A 122 -10.08 -5.84 4.07
N GLY A 123 -10.87 -4.76 4.20
CA GLY A 123 -10.34 -3.41 4.35
C GLY A 123 -9.41 -3.00 3.20
N LEU A 124 -9.62 -3.50 1.99
CA LEU A 124 -8.82 -3.16 0.83
C LEU A 124 -9.25 -1.79 0.31
N ILE A 125 -8.29 -0.88 0.19
CA ILE A 125 -8.47 0.46 -0.37
C ILE A 125 -7.56 0.64 -1.58
N PRO A 126 -7.84 1.62 -2.47
CA PRO A 126 -6.92 1.99 -3.54
C PRO A 126 -5.54 2.33 -2.98
N HIS A 127 -4.53 2.15 -3.81
CA HIS A 127 -3.14 2.38 -3.51
C HIS A 127 -2.57 1.56 -2.35
N LEU A 128 -3.22 0.48 -1.89
CA LEU A 128 -2.52 -0.49 -1.03
C LEU A 128 -1.53 -1.31 -1.83
N PRO A 129 -0.29 -1.50 -1.32
CA PRO A 129 0.66 -2.41 -1.92
C PRO A 129 0.20 -3.85 -1.75
N VAL A 130 0.34 -4.63 -2.82
CA VAL A 130 -0.04 -6.03 -2.91
C VAL A 130 0.98 -6.82 -3.68
N GLU A 131 1.08 -8.11 -3.38
CA GLU A 131 1.86 -9.05 -4.16
C GLU A 131 0.94 -9.89 -5.07
N VAL A 132 1.23 -9.90 -6.37
CA VAL A 132 0.44 -10.60 -7.38
C VAL A 132 1.33 -11.52 -8.23
N GLU A 133 0.81 -12.68 -8.58
CA GLU A 133 1.40 -13.63 -9.53
C GLU A 133 0.65 -13.54 -10.86
N ILE A 134 1.39 -13.37 -11.96
CA ILE A 134 0.79 -13.28 -13.29
C ILE A 134 0.38 -14.67 -13.78
N ILE A 135 -0.87 -14.81 -14.16
CA ILE A 135 -1.42 -16.04 -14.74
C ILE A 135 -1.27 -16.02 -16.26
N GLU A 136 -1.61 -14.89 -16.88
CA GLU A 136 -1.65 -14.72 -18.32
C GLU A 136 -1.12 -13.33 -18.67
N ALA A 137 -0.13 -13.27 -19.56
CA ALA A 137 0.54 -12.04 -19.98
C ALA A 137 0.20 -11.69 -21.45
N ASN A 138 -1.09 -11.70 -21.77
CA ASN A 138 -1.60 -11.38 -23.11
C ASN A 138 -2.07 -9.91 -23.16
N LYS A 139 -2.98 -9.57 -24.09
CA LYS A 139 -3.53 -8.21 -24.24
C LYS A 139 -4.13 -7.66 -22.95
N ILE A 140 -4.76 -8.53 -22.16
CA ILE A 140 -5.20 -8.24 -20.80
C ILE A 140 -4.33 -9.09 -19.89
N VAL A 141 -3.58 -8.46 -19.00
CA VAL A 141 -2.75 -9.16 -18.04
C VAL A 141 -3.63 -9.63 -16.89
N LYS A 142 -3.68 -10.95 -16.68
CA LYS A 142 -4.46 -11.57 -15.61
C LYS A 142 -3.52 -12.02 -14.50
N ALA A 143 -3.94 -11.81 -13.26
CA ALA A 143 -3.16 -12.15 -12.09
C ALA A 143 -4.02 -12.75 -10.98
N ARG A 144 -3.35 -13.34 -9.99
CA ARG A 144 -3.92 -13.69 -8.69
C ARG A 144 -3.08 -13.07 -7.58
N PHE A 145 -3.68 -12.87 -6.40
CA PHE A 145 -2.89 -12.58 -5.22
C PHE A 145 -2.04 -13.79 -4.83
N THR A 146 -0.81 -13.55 -4.37
CA THR A 146 0.04 -14.65 -3.90
C THR A 146 -0.53 -15.26 -2.62
N LYS A 147 -0.14 -16.50 -2.31
CA LYS A 147 -0.49 -17.14 -1.05
C LYS A 147 -0.09 -16.29 0.15
N ARG A 148 1.12 -15.69 0.12
CA ARG A 148 1.64 -14.79 1.16
C ARG A 148 0.72 -13.59 1.39
N GLN A 149 0.23 -12.98 0.32
CA GLN A 149 -0.72 -11.87 0.39
C GLN A 149 -2.05 -12.29 1.03
N LEU A 150 -2.58 -13.44 0.61
CA LEU A 150 -3.83 -13.99 1.15
C LEU A 150 -3.70 -14.35 2.64
N ASP A 151 -2.60 -14.99 3.02
CA ASP A 151 -2.30 -15.36 4.42
C ASP A 151 -2.21 -14.11 5.31
N THR A 152 -1.64 -13.02 4.80
CA THR A 152 -1.57 -11.74 5.52
C THR A 152 -2.98 -11.21 5.82
N TRP A 153 -3.84 -11.11 4.82
CA TRP A 153 -5.21 -10.61 5.01
C TRP A 153 -6.07 -11.53 5.87
N TRP A 154 -5.93 -12.85 5.73
CA TRP A 154 -6.61 -13.80 6.61
C TRP A 154 -6.12 -13.72 8.05
N SER A 155 -4.83 -13.48 8.28
CA SER A 155 -4.31 -13.27 9.64
C SER A 155 -4.92 -12.03 10.30
N TRP A 156 -5.12 -10.95 9.55
CA TRP A 156 -5.81 -9.76 10.05
C TRP A 156 -7.27 -10.05 10.36
N LYS A 157 -7.97 -10.78 9.47
CA LYS A 157 -9.37 -11.12 9.66
C LYS A 157 -9.60 -12.00 10.89
N LYS A 158 -8.71 -12.97 11.12
CA LYS A 158 -8.77 -13.91 12.26
C LYS A 158 -8.22 -13.34 13.56
N ALA A 159 -7.63 -12.14 13.54
CA ALA A 159 -7.12 -11.51 14.74
C ALA A 159 -8.26 -11.13 15.68
N ALA A 160 -7.97 -11.04 16.98
CA ALA A 160 -8.94 -10.60 17.99
C ALA A 160 -9.27 -9.10 17.92
N THR A 161 -8.57 -8.34 17.08
CA THR A 161 -8.60 -6.89 17.02
C THR A 161 -8.92 -6.40 15.62
N ASP A 162 -9.64 -5.28 15.54
CA ASP A 162 -9.85 -4.59 14.28
C ASP A 162 -8.55 -3.94 13.77
N ARG A 163 -8.52 -3.69 12.46
CA ARG A 163 -7.39 -3.02 11.80
C ARG A 163 -7.89 -2.02 10.77
N VAL A 164 -7.37 -0.80 10.82
CA VAL A 164 -7.70 0.26 9.86
C VAL A 164 -6.59 0.38 8.83
N THR A 165 -6.89 0.10 7.57
CA THR A 165 -5.98 0.39 6.46
C THR A 165 -6.15 1.85 6.05
N ILE A 166 -5.05 2.50 5.70
CA ILE A 166 -5.04 3.93 5.36
C ILE A 166 -3.94 4.22 4.35
N ASN A 167 -4.20 5.11 3.39
CA ASN A 167 -3.24 5.55 2.38
C ASN A 167 -2.98 7.07 2.43
N GLY A 168 -1.96 7.54 1.70
CA GLY A 168 -1.73 8.96 1.43
C GLY A 168 -1.27 9.80 2.62
N VAL A 169 -0.93 9.18 3.74
CA VAL A 169 -0.55 9.88 4.97
C VAL A 169 0.65 9.24 5.64
N THR A 170 1.47 10.07 6.27
CA THR A 170 2.61 9.62 7.06
C THR A 170 2.18 9.11 8.44
N ARG A 171 3.00 8.25 9.05
CA ARG A 171 2.82 7.82 10.45
C ARG A 171 2.69 8.98 11.44
N SER A 172 3.39 10.10 11.20
CA SER A 172 3.33 11.27 12.08
C SER A 172 1.99 12.01 11.96
N GLU A 173 1.41 12.09 10.76
CA GLU A 173 0.06 12.60 10.54
C GLU A 173 -0.99 11.74 11.24
N ILE A 174 -0.88 10.42 11.10
CA ILE A 174 -1.76 9.46 11.80
C ILE A 174 -1.68 9.64 13.32
N LYS A 175 -0.48 9.64 13.90
CA LYS A 175 -0.27 9.84 15.35
C LYS A 175 -0.86 11.16 15.84
N ARG A 176 -0.73 12.23 15.05
CA ARG A 176 -1.27 13.54 15.39
C ARG A 176 -2.81 13.53 15.38
N ALA A 177 -3.44 12.87 14.40
CA ALA A 177 -4.89 12.70 14.37
C ALA A 177 -5.40 11.90 15.58
N ILE A 178 -4.79 10.74 15.87
CA ILE A 178 -5.11 9.92 17.04
C ILE A 178 -4.97 10.70 18.35
N LYS A 179 -3.89 11.48 18.50
CA LYS A 179 -3.68 12.30 19.70
C LYS A 179 -4.77 13.37 19.84
N LYS A 180 -5.17 13.99 18.73
CA LYS A 180 -6.18 15.05 18.71
C LYS A 180 -7.58 14.54 19.07
N THR A 181 -7.90 13.31 18.69
CA THR A 181 -9.18 12.65 18.98
C THR A 181 -9.19 11.92 20.32
N GLY A 182 -8.06 11.86 21.05
CA GLY A 182 -7.98 11.20 22.34
C GLY A 182 -7.84 9.68 22.28
N HIS A 183 -7.74 9.08 21.08
CA HIS A 183 -7.69 7.63 20.87
C HIS A 183 -6.31 6.98 21.07
N GLY A 184 -5.39 7.66 21.75
CA GLY A 184 -4.03 7.14 21.95
C GLY A 184 -3.98 5.79 22.71
N ARG A 185 -4.97 5.52 23.57
CA ARG A 185 -5.09 4.26 24.30
C ARG A 185 -5.72 3.15 23.48
N ASP A 186 -6.50 3.48 22.45
CA ASP A 186 -7.24 2.54 21.61
C ASP A 186 -6.37 1.89 20.54
N ILE A 187 -5.16 2.42 20.31
CA ILE A 187 -4.25 1.94 19.29
C ILE A 187 -3.12 1.12 19.93
N TYR A 188 -2.93 -0.09 19.39
CA TYR A 188 -1.81 -0.94 19.75
C TYR A 188 -0.55 -0.51 18.98
N GLU A 189 -0.65 -0.46 17.65
CA GLU A 189 0.47 -0.13 16.77
C GLU A 189 0.00 0.52 15.46
N ILE A 190 0.92 1.20 14.77
CA ILE A 190 0.75 1.64 13.38
C ILE A 190 1.86 0.95 12.57
N GLU A 191 1.48 -0.07 11.82
CA GLU A 191 2.34 -0.83 10.93
C GLU A 191 2.46 -0.13 9.58
N ARG A 192 3.64 -0.23 8.97
CA ARG A 192 3.92 0.36 7.65
C ARG A 192 3.74 -0.71 6.58
N LEU A 193 2.88 -0.44 5.60
CA LEU A 193 2.65 -1.31 4.43
C LEU A 193 3.39 -0.81 3.20
N GLY A 194 3.40 0.51 3.00
CA GLY A 194 4.15 1.25 1.98
C GLY A 194 4.74 2.52 2.58
N LEU A 195 5.25 3.46 1.79
CA LEU A 195 5.78 4.70 2.37
C LEU A 195 4.67 5.55 3.02
N LEU A 196 3.49 5.58 2.40
CA LEU A 196 2.34 6.37 2.84
C LEU A 196 1.12 5.52 3.17
N GLU A 197 1.27 4.19 3.07
CA GLU A 197 0.26 3.21 3.34
C GLU A 197 0.55 2.52 4.66
N HIS A 198 -0.46 2.46 5.52
CA HIS A 198 -0.31 1.96 6.88
C HIS A 198 -1.49 1.06 7.26
N ALA A 199 -1.25 0.22 8.26
CA ALA A 199 -2.29 -0.50 8.99
C ALA A 199 -2.24 -0.07 10.46
N ILE A 200 -3.30 0.57 10.93
CA ILE A 200 -3.48 0.93 12.34
C ILE A 200 -4.11 -0.27 13.03
N VAL A 201 -3.40 -0.84 14.00
CA VAL A 201 -3.86 -1.99 14.79
C VAL A 201 -4.59 -1.45 16.01
N CYS A 202 -5.88 -1.72 16.11
CA CYS A 202 -6.67 -1.37 17.27
C CYS A 202 -6.32 -2.29 18.45
N ARG A 203 -6.61 -1.86 19.68
CA ARG A 203 -6.60 -2.75 20.84
C ARG A 203 -7.86 -3.62 20.84
N GLU A 204 -7.86 -4.63 21.69
CA GLU A 204 -9.05 -5.44 21.95
C GLU A 204 -10.23 -4.56 22.35
N LYS A 205 -11.42 -4.91 21.85
CA LYS A 205 -12.69 -4.20 22.11
C LYS A 205 -12.77 -2.76 21.58
N THR A 206 -11.71 -2.23 20.96
CA THR A 206 -11.78 -0.96 20.23
C THR A 206 -12.55 -1.18 18.92
N ASP A 207 -13.52 -0.31 18.64
CA ASP A 207 -14.31 -0.33 17.41
C ASP A 207 -13.53 0.36 16.26
N GLY A 208 -13.03 -0.43 15.31
CA GLY A 208 -12.29 0.07 14.15
C GLY A 208 -13.07 1.08 13.29
N PRO A 209 -14.35 0.83 12.94
CA PRO A 209 -15.20 1.81 12.25
C PRO A 209 -15.32 3.15 12.99
N GLY A 210 -15.49 3.13 14.32
CA GLY A 210 -15.48 4.31 15.16
C GLY A 210 -14.16 5.08 15.08
N ILE A 211 -13.01 4.38 15.11
CA ILE A 211 -11.71 5.02 14.91
C ILE A 211 -11.65 5.74 13.55
N VAL A 212 -12.10 5.11 12.47
CA VAL A 212 -12.15 5.73 11.14
C VAL A 212 -12.99 7.01 11.15
N ALA A 213 -14.18 6.97 11.76
CA ALA A 213 -15.06 8.14 11.83
C ALA A 213 -14.43 9.32 12.58
N GLU A 214 -13.66 9.04 13.63
CA GLU A 214 -13.03 10.05 14.49
C GLU A 214 -11.76 10.64 13.86
N ILE A 215 -10.88 9.82 13.29
CA ILE A 215 -9.61 10.32 12.71
C ILE A 215 -9.77 10.81 11.26
N GLY A 216 -10.75 10.29 10.52
CA GLY A 216 -11.03 10.59 9.12
C GLY A 216 -11.05 12.08 8.79
N PRO A 217 -11.82 12.92 9.52
CA PRO A 217 -11.89 14.35 9.28
C PRO A 217 -10.55 15.11 9.34
N TYR A 218 -9.51 14.52 9.96
CA TYR A 218 -8.19 15.12 10.10
C TYR A 218 -7.17 14.65 9.07
N LEU A 219 -7.53 13.67 8.23
CA LEU A 219 -6.62 13.00 7.31
C LEU A 219 -7.18 13.03 5.88
N LYS A 220 -6.36 13.45 4.91
CA LYS A 220 -6.72 13.41 3.49
C LYS A 220 -6.33 12.05 2.92
N SER A 221 -7.11 11.05 3.25
CA SER A 221 -6.80 9.64 2.97
C SER A 221 -8.07 8.85 2.65
N GLU A 222 -7.91 7.75 1.94
CA GLU A 222 -8.91 6.69 1.95
C GLU A 222 -8.63 5.74 3.12
N MET A 223 -9.70 5.19 3.70
CA MET A 223 -9.59 4.27 4.84
C MET A 223 -10.50 3.06 4.63
N GLY A 224 -10.00 1.90 5.04
CA GLY A 224 -10.75 0.65 5.10
C GLY A 224 -10.63 0.04 6.48
N VAL A 225 -11.53 -0.88 6.81
CA VAL A 225 -11.50 -1.58 8.10
C VAL A 225 -11.59 -3.07 7.87
N VAL A 226 -10.69 -3.81 8.50
CA VAL A 226 -10.82 -5.25 8.73
C VAL A 226 -11.38 -5.43 10.12
N ILE A 227 -12.56 -6.04 10.19
CA ILE A 227 -13.17 -6.42 11.46
C ILE A 227 -12.55 -7.74 11.92
N GLY A 228 -11.91 -7.74 13.08
CA GLY A 228 -11.34 -8.96 13.67
C GLY A 228 -12.44 -9.92 14.15
N ASP A 229 -12.06 -11.17 14.41
CA ASP A 229 -12.97 -12.22 14.89
C ASP A 229 -13.11 -12.22 16.43
N GLY A 230 -12.40 -11.34 17.15
CA GLY A 230 -12.45 -11.23 18.62
C GLY A 230 -13.60 -10.42 19.19
N ARG A 231 -14.64 -10.14 18.39
CA ARG A 231 -15.87 -9.48 18.85
C ARG A 231 -16.82 -10.46 19.50
#